data_AF-A0A9K3PH41-F1
#
_entry.id   AF-A0A9K3PH41-F1
#
_cell.length_a   1.000
_cell.length_b   1.000
_cell.length_c   1.000
_cell.angle_alpha   90.00
_cell.angle_beta   90.00
_cell.angle_gamma   90.00
#
_symmetry.space_group_name_H-M   'P 1'
#
loop_
_entity.id
_entity.type
_entity.pdbx_description
1 polymer ?
#
loop_
_entity_poly.entity_id
_entity_poly.type
_entity_poly.pdbx_seq_one_letter_code
_entity_poly.pdbx_strand_id
1 'polypeptide(L)'
;MRISRLWLACGILQPSFGFHSQFPHPLFERIQHEGSFPMANCQRRQQRTHSTTTLWVSELHVPAYAESKLPFILTEEDMEQLQQSNIHGGQLTLQRLQEQTYTANSDYESLIPYQDGFLLHKTKVPIFNAHECQQIIDEAEFIASQIEWTRNRHGNYPTTDLPLVELPQTLKFLKVALVQRIYPLLRSQFGMFLPDPNKLRLADGFVVKYDADQGQKELKPHRDGSVLSFNIALNPASEFEGGGTWFASLDAAVKIDQGEIVSHSSALLHGGHGITSGKRYILVGFVILEEYAPFSMRFYNQVRNL
;
A
#
# COMPACT_ATOMS: atom_id res chain seq x y z
N MET A 1 -5.15 -43.05 44.53
CA MET A 1 -4.02 -43.52 45.35
C MET A 1 -2.73 -42.94 44.75
N ARG A 2 -1.80 -42.40 45.55
CA ARG A 2 -0.63 -41.61 45.07
C ARG A 2 0.58 -42.47 44.66
N ILE A 3 1.18 -42.20 43.50
CA ILE A 3 2.63 -42.30 43.15
C ILE A 3 2.85 -41.30 41.97
N SER A 4 3.75 -40.31 41.90
CA SER A 4 4.70 -39.69 42.85
C SER A 4 6.09 -40.33 43.07
N ARG A 5 7.15 -39.83 42.39
CA ARG A 5 8.50 -39.49 42.95
C ARG A 5 9.48 -38.85 41.93
N LEU A 6 10.14 -37.77 42.39
CA LEU A 6 11.52 -37.23 42.20
C LEU A 6 12.19 -37.26 40.80
N TRP A 7 12.67 -36.13 40.24
CA TRP A 7 13.78 -35.23 40.66
C TRP A 7 15.20 -35.83 40.57
N LEU A 8 16.03 -35.25 39.70
CA LEU A 8 17.47 -35.11 39.92
C LEU A 8 17.97 -33.87 39.16
N ALA A 9 18.57 -32.93 39.89
CA ALA A 9 19.24 -31.76 39.33
C ALA A 9 20.75 -32.01 39.30
N CYS A 10 21.45 -31.37 38.36
CA CYS A 10 22.89 -31.16 38.44
C CYS A 10 23.23 -29.82 37.80
N GLY A 11 24.22 -29.11 38.30
CA GLY A 11 24.60 -27.79 37.79
C GLY A 11 26.02 -27.41 38.19
N ILE A 12 26.31 -26.11 38.03
CA ILE A 12 27.54 -25.41 38.41
C ILE A 12 28.76 -25.76 37.52
N LEU A 13 29.21 -24.80 36.70
CA LEU A 13 30.47 -24.05 36.92
C LEU A 13 30.70 -22.99 35.82
N GLN A 14 31.05 -21.77 36.25
CA GLN A 14 31.64 -20.74 35.39
C GLN A 14 33.14 -21.01 35.20
N PRO A 15 33.80 -20.27 34.31
CA PRO A 15 34.96 -19.54 34.80
C PRO A 15 34.98 -18.06 34.39
N SER A 16 35.35 -17.22 35.34
CA SER A 16 35.74 -15.82 35.14
C SER A 16 37.26 -15.71 35.05
N PHE A 17 37.79 -15.02 34.04
CA PHE A 17 39.13 -14.44 34.07
C PHE A 17 39.13 -13.09 33.35
N GLY A 18 39.78 -12.09 33.96
CA GLY A 18 40.06 -10.81 33.34
C GLY A 18 41.51 -10.42 33.57
N PHE A 19 42.07 -9.61 32.67
CA PHE A 19 43.36 -8.95 32.87
C PHE A 19 43.35 -7.56 32.20
N HIS A 20 44.02 -6.59 32.82
CA HIS A 20 44.23 -5.24 32.31
C HIS A 20 45.39 -5.17 31.29
N SER A 21 45.34 -4.23 30.33
CA SER A 21 46.37 -3.18 30.19
C SER A 21 46.14 -2.20 29.00
N GLN A 22 46.01 -0.90 29.32
CA GLN A 22 46.71 0.25 28.71
C GLN A 22 46.70 0.50 27.17
N PHE A 23 45.96 1.56 26.77
CA PHE A 23 46.31 2.76 25.93
C PHE A 23 47.56 2.75 25.00
N PRO A 24 47.57 3.51 23.85
CA PRO A 24 47.15 4.93 23.80
C PRO A 24 46.48 5.51 22.52
N HIS A 25 46.10 6.79 22.65
CA HIS A 25 45.60 7.73 21.64
C HIS A 25 46.65 8.20 20.61
N PRO A 26 46.18 8.71 19.46
CA PRO A 26 46.35 10.14 19.07
C PRO A 26 44.97 10.85 18.88
N LEU A 27 44.73 12.18 18.87
CA LEU A 27 45.51 13.43 18.98
C LEU A 27 46.51 13.72 17.84
N PHE A 28 46.42 14.76 17.00
CA PHE A 28 45.56 15.96 16.85
C PHE A 28 45.18 16.05 15.33
N GLU A 29 44.26 16.88 14.83
CA GLU A 29 44.51 18.31 14.55
C GLU A 29 43.23 19.13 14.31
N ARG A 30 43.37 20.45 14.45
CA ARG A 30 42.30 21.44 14.49
C ARG A 30 42.46 22.38 13.29
N ILE A 31 41.50 22.38 12.36
CA ILE A 31 41.38 23.46 11.37
C ILE A 31 40.12 24.27 11.68
N GLN A 32 40.33 25.42 12.31
CA GLN A 32 39.38 26.52 12.22
C GLN A 32 39.60 27.18 10.87
N HIS A 33 38.53 27.41 10.11
CA HIS A 33 38.53 28.50 9.14
C HIS A 33 37.25 29.32 9.32
N GLU A 34 37.46 30.56 9.75
CA GLU A 34 36.43 31.59 9.71
C GLU A 34 36.06 31.87 8.24
N GLY A 35 34.76 31.96 7.98
CA GLY A 35 34.19 32.12 6.63
C GLY A 35 32.92 32.95 6.70
N SER A 36 33.03 34.15 7.29
CA SER A 36 31.93 35.11 7.39
C SER A 36 31.46 35.55 5.99
N PHE A 37 30.25 35.19 5.61
CA PHE A 37 29.52 35.79 4.48
C PHE A 37 28.19 36.39 4.96
N PRO A 38 27.73 37.50 4.34
CA PRO A 38 26.80 38.43 4.98
C PRO A 38 25.34 37.94 4.94
N MET A 39 24.56 38.33 5.96
CA MET A 39 23.11 38.19 5.94
C MET A 39 22.49 39.07 4.85
N ALA A 40 22.13 38.46 3.72
CA ALA A 40 21.31 39.09 2.70
C ALA A 40 19.82 38.92 3.06
N ASN A 41 19.19 40.02 3.47
CA ASN A 41 17.74 40.10 3.64
C ASN A 41 17.04 39.82 2.29
N CYS A 42 16.50 38.61 2.11
CA CYS A 42 15.73 38.24 0.93
C CYS A 42 14.26 38.04 1.34
N GLN A 43 13.48 39.13 1.30
CA GLN A 43 12.02 39.05 1.36
C GLN A 43 11.48 38.34 0.11
N ARG A 44 11.44 37.01 0.13
CA ARG A 44 10.83 36.22 -0.94
C ARG A 44 9.30 36.30 -0.85
N ARG A 45 8.78 37.28 -1.58
CA ARG A 45 7.43 37.37 -2.13
C ARG A 45 6.85 35.97 -2.39
N GLN A 46 5.79 35.59 -1.69
CA GLN A 46 5.05 34.35 -1.96
C GLN A 46 4.38 34.44 -3.34
N GLN A 47 5.09 34.04 -4.39
CA GLN A 47 4.45 33.68 -5.65
C GLN A 47 3.92 32.26 -5.52
N ARG A 48 2.59 32.11 -5.50
CA ARG A 48 1.94 30.81 -5.72
C ARG A 48 2.27 30.35 -7.15
N THR A 49 3.32 29.55 -7.29
CA THR A 49 3.61 28.84 -8.54
C THR A 49 2.64 27.67 -8.65
N HIS A 50 1.57 27.81 -9.44
CA HIS A 50 0.78 26.67 -9.87
C HIS A 50 1.64 25.79 -10.77
N SER A 51 2.14 24.67 -10.25
CA SER A 51 2.88 23.68 -11.03
C SER A 51 1.91 22.87 -11.87
N THR A 52 1.73 23.24 -13.14
CA THR A 52 1.01 22.42 -14.12
C THR A 52 1.96 21.38 -14.70
N THR A 53 2.22 20.32 -13.94
CA THR A 53 3.01 19.17 -14.40
C THR A 53 2.06 18.10 -14.93
N THR A 54 2.03 17.91 -16.26
CA THR A 54 1.30 16.78 -16.87
C THR A 54 2.11 15.51 -16.68
N LEU A 55 1.51 14.47 -16.09
CA LEU A 55 2.19 13.23 -15.71
C LEU A 55 1.36 12.05 -16.23
N TRP A 56 2.03 11.06 -16.85
CA TRP A 56 1.39 9.87 -17.41
C TRP A 56 2.22 8.64 -17.01
N VAL A 57 1.60 7.71 -16.27
CA VAL A 57 2.27 6.66 -15.48
C VAL A 57 2.44 5.34 -16.25
N SER A 58 3.52 4.63 -15.96
CA SER A 58 3.99 3.43 -16.64
C SER A 58 3.62 2.11 -15.92
N GLU A 59 3.00 1.19 -16.67
CA GLU A 59 2.88 -0.28 -16.45
C GLU A 59 2.32 -0.82 -15.10
N LEU A 60 2.05 -2.14 -15.07
CA LEU A 60 1.77 -2.98 -13.90
C LEU A 60 2.68 -4.22 -14.00
N HIS A 61 3.33 -4.65 -12.92
CA HIS A 61 4.31 -5.77 -12.97
C HIS A 61 3.81 -7.00 -12.20
N VAL A 62 2.61 -7.47 -12.53
CA VAL A 62 2.07 -8.76 -12.04
C VAL A 62 2.71 -9.89 -12.86
N PRO A 63 3.22 -10.98 -12.24
CA PRO A 63 3.87 -12.09 -12.96
C PRO A 63 3.01 -12.77 -14.04
N ALA A 64 1.68 -12.69 -13.95
CA ALA A 64 0.74 -13.22 -14.95
C ALA A 64 0.60 -12.34 -16.21
N TYR A 65 1.10 -11.10 -16.19
CA TYR A 65 0.96 -10.11 -17.28
C TYR A 65 2.12 -10.10 -18.29
N ALA A 66 2.96 -11.14 -18.31
CA ALA A 66 4.18 -11.18 -19.14
C ALA A 66 3.96 -10.93 -20.65
N GLU A 67 2.78 -11.29 -21.19
CA GLU A 67 2.46 -11.11 -22.62
C GLU A 67 1.48 -9.98 -22.91
N SER A 68 0.71 -9.52 -21.92
CA SER A 68 -0.24 -8.43 -22.10
C SER A 68 0.46 -7.08 -21.91
N LYS A 69 1.05 -6.60 -23.01
CA LYS A 69 1.60 -5.25 -23.17
C LYS A 69 0.52 -4.15 -23.22
N LEU A 70 -0.65 -4.36 -22.61
CA LEU A 70 -1.71 -3.37 -22.57
C LEU A 70 -1.37 -2.33 -21.49
N PRO A 71 -1.06 -1.08 -21.86
CA PRO A 71 -0.55 -0.14 -20.89
C PRO A 71 -1.65 0.24 -19.87
N PHE A 72 -1.21 0.56 -18.66
CA PHE A 72 -2.11 0.94 -17.58
C PHE A 72 -2.83 2.27 -17.92
N ILE A 73 -2.17 3.13 -18.70
CA ILE A 73 -2.62 4.43 -19.18
C ILE A 73 -2.49 4.46 -20.72
N LEU A 74 -3.40 5.17 -21.38
CA LEU A 74 -3.29 5.43 -22.82
C LEU A 74 -2.34 6.61 -23.03
N THR A 75 -1.21 6.37 -23.69
CA THR A 75 -0.32 7.42 -24.21
C THR A 75 -0.97 8.16 -25.38
N GLU A 76 -0.38 9.26 -25.85
CA GLU A 76 -0.83 9.90 -27.09
C GLU A 76 -0.73 8.92 -28.28
N GLU A 77 0.29 8.06 -28.33
CA GLU A 77 0.43 7.00 -29.34
C GLU A 77 -0.65 5.90 -29.20
N ASP A 78 -1.00 5.45 -27.99
CA ASP A 78 -2.11 4.51 -27.79
C ASP A 78 -3.46 5.12 -28.20
N MET A 79 -3.63 6.43 -27.94
CA MET A 79 -4.82 7.18 -28.34
C MET A 79 -4.91 7.34 -29.86
N GLU A 80 -3.79 7.63 -30.53
CA GLU A 80 -3.70 7.65 -32.00
C GLU A 80 -3.96 6.27 -32.61
N GLN A 81 -3.40 5.20 -32.04
CA GLN A 81 -3.67 3.83 -32.48
C GLN A 81 -5.15 3.45 -32.28
N LEU A 82 -5.77 3.82 -31.16
CA LEU A 82 -7.19 3.61 -30.93
C LEU A 82 -8.07 4.41 -31.90
N GLN A 83 -7.72 5.67 -32.19
CA GLN A 83 -8.39 6.48 -33.21
C GLN A 83 -8.25 5.90 -34.63
N GLN A 84 -7.05 5.41 -34.98
CA GLN A 84 -6.77 4.76 -36.26
C GLN A 84 -7.45 3.38 -36.38
N SER A 85 -7.66 2.67 -35.27
CA SER A 85 -8.40 1.39 -35.26
C SER A 85 -9.91 1.58 -35.39
N ASN A 86 -10.46 2.70 -34.91
CA ASN A 86 -11.88 3.06 -35.02
C ASN A 86 -12.24 3.67 -36.39
N ILE A 87 -11.90 2.98 -37.48
CA ILE A 87 -12.44 3.27 -38.82
C ILE A 87 -13.90 2.78 -38.90
N HIS A 88 -14.80 3.38 -38.10
CA HIS A 88 -16.23 3.59 -38.38
C HIS A 88 -16.95 4.28 -37.20
N GLY A 89 -17.10 5.60 -37.27
CA GLY A 89 -18.35 6.26 -36.88
C GLY A 89 -18.57 6.72 -35.43
N GLY A 90 -17.58 6.67 -34.54
CA GLY A 90 -17.71 7.13 -33.14
C GLY A 90 -16.83 8.34 -32.81
N GLN A 91 -17.41 9.50 -32.49
CA GLN A 91 -16.65 10.67 -32.03
C GLN A 91 -16.16 10.47 -30.59
N LEU A 92 -14.91 10.03 -30.43
CA LEU A 92 -14.28 9.85 -29.13
C LEU A 92 -14.20 11.17 -28.36
N THR A 93 -15.01 11.29 -27.30
CA THR A 93 -15.00 12.48 -26.42
C THR A 93 -13.89 12.32 -25.38
N LEU A 94 -12.77 13.01 -25.59
CA LEU A 94 -11.63 13.00 -24.66
C LEU A 94 -11.98 13.81 -23.40
N GLN A 95 -12.34 13.12 -22.32
CA GLN A 95 -12.50 13.75 -21.01
C GLN A 95 -11.14 13.92 -20.34
N ARG A 96 -10.80 15.17 -20.00
CA ARG A 96 -9.60 15.48 -19.22
C ARG A 96 -9.80 14.93 -17.80
N LEU A 97 -8.92 14.03 -17.36
CA LEU A 97 -8.89 13.61 -15.96
C LEU A 97 -8.49 14.79 -15.08
N GLN A 98 -9.27 15.06 -14.03
CA GLN A 98 -8.95 16.06 -13.02
C GLN A 98 -8.65 15.37 -11.70
N GLU A 99 -7.51 15.70 -11.11
CA GLU A 99 -7.10 15.18 -9.81
C GLU A 99 -7.90 15.86 -8.69
N GLN A 100 -8.36 15.05 -7.72
CA GLN A 100 -8.91 15.53 -6.46
C GLN A 100 -7.77 16.13 -5.61
N THR A 101 -8.07 17.23 -4.91
CA THR A 101 -7.16 17.82 -3.92
C THR A 101 -7.53 17.32 -2.53
N TYR A 102 -6.54 17.05 -1.68
CA TYR A 102 -6.72 16.60 -0.31
C TYR A 102 -5.97 17.51 0.67
N THR A 103 -6.61 17.76 1.81
CA THR A 103 -6.13 18.62 2.89
C THR A 103 -5.99 17.79 4.17
N ALA A 104 -4.77 17.75 4.73
CA ALA A 104 -4.49 17.07 5.99
C ALA A 104 -5.41 17.58 7.12
N ASN A 105 -5.82 16.67 8.00
CA ASN A 105 -6.77 16.88 9.10
C ASN A 105 -8.23 17.18 8.70
N SER A 106 -8.49 17.66 7.49
CA SER A 106 -9.84 17.77 6.91
C SER A 106 -10.30 16.43 6.35
N ASP A 107 -9.57 15.93 5.35
CA ASP A 107 -10.06 14.83 4.50
C ASP A 107 -9.50 13.47 4.96
N TYR A 108 -8.40 13.50 5.72
CA TYR A 108 -7.78 12.36 6.38
C TYR A 108 -7.16 12.75 7.72
N GLU A 109 -6.93 11.76 8.57
CA GLU A 109 -6.11 11.84 9.78
C GLU A 109 -4.86 10.97 9.66
N SER A 110 -3.83 11.34 10.40
CA SER A 110 -2.53 10.70 10.42
C SER A 110 -2.24 10.14 11.81
N LEU A 111 -1.81 8.87 11.90
CA LEU A 111 -1.89 8.08 13.13
C LEU A 111 -0.53 7.66 13.70
N ILE A 112 0.44 7.31 12.85
CA ILE A 112 1.79 6.90 13.30
C ILE A 112 2.79 7.97 12.85
N PRO A 113 3.30 8.83 13.75
CA PRO A 113 4.32 9.82 13.40
C PRO A 113 5.68 9.17 13.14
N TYR A 114 6.47 9.77 12.24
CA TYR A 114 7.85 9.40 11.95
C TYR A 114 8.59 10.59 11.35
N GLN A 115 9.67 11.03 12.02
CA GLN A 115 10.38 12.26 11.67
C GLN A 115 9.38 13.43 11.55
N ASP A 116 9.42 14.20 10.47
CA ASP A 116 8.55 15.35 10.23
C ASP A 116 7.18 14.99 9.60
N GLY A 117 6.86 13.69 9.46
CA GLY A 117 5.63 13.21 8.81
C GLY A 117 5.01 11.98 9.48
N PHE A 118 4.26 11.18 8.72
CA PHE A 118 3.49 10.04 9.24
C PHE A 118 3.50 8.82 8.31
N LEU A 119 3.56 7.62 8.90
CA LEU A 119 3.63 6.32 8.20
C LEU A 119 2.27 5.64 8.03
N LEU A 120 1.20 6.15 8.64
CA LEU A 120 -0.15 5.59 8.59
C LEU A 120 -1.17 6.72 8.64
N HIS A 121 -2.16 6.64 7.74
CA HIS A 121 -3.24 7.61 7.57
C HIS A 121 -4.55 6.88 7.27
N LYS A 122 -5.68 7.49 7.59
CA LYS A 122 -6.98 7.08 7.04
C LYS A 122 -7.84 8.27 6.65
N THR A 123 -8.69 8.13 5.64
CA THR A 123 -9.66 9.19 5.32
C THR A 123 -10.74 9.31 6.41
N LYS A 124 -11.39 10.48 6.43
CA LYS A 124 -12.58 10.77 7.27
C LYS A 124 -13.88 10.79 6.45
N VAL A 125 -13.75 10.56 5.15
CA VAL A 125 -14.81 10.57 4.15
C VAL A 125 -14.53 9.48 3.12
N PRO A 126 -15.56 8.93 2.48
CA PRO A 126 -15.41 7.96 1.40
C PRO A 126 -14.74 8.58 0.17
N ILE A 127 -13.75 7.88 -0.40
CA ILE A 127 -13.18 8.18 -1.72
C ILE A 127 -13.91 7.46 -2.86
N PHE A 128 -14.56 6.33 -2.56
CA PHE A 128 -15.51 5.64 -3.44
C PHE A 128 -16.90 5.72 -2.82
N ASN A 129 -17.94 5.94 -3.61
CA ASN A 129 -19.31 5.91 -3.08
C ASN A 129 -19.82 4.45 -2.92
N ALA A 130 -20.93 4.28 -2.20
CA ALA A 130 -21.50 2.96 -1.93
C ALA A 130 -21.83 2.14 -3.20
N HIS A 131 -22.27 2.79 -4.28
CA HIS A 131 -22.55 2.13 -5.56
C HIS A 131 -21.27 1.67 -6.25
N GLU A 132 -20.23 2.52 -6.30
CA GLU A 132 -18.90 2.12 -6.81
C GLU A 132 -18.34 0.92 -6.03
N CYS A 133 -18.49 0.91 -4.71
CA CYS A 133 -18.05 -0.21 -3.88
C CYS A 133 -18.88 -1.49 -4.12
N GLN A 134 -20.20 -1.38 -4.24
CA GLN A 134 -21.09 -2.51 -4.52
C GLN A 134 -20.78 -3.15 -5.88
N GLN A 135 -20.53 -2.34 -6.92
CA GLN A 135 -20.16 -2.88 -8.25
C GLN A 135 -18.88 -3.73 -8.22
N ILE A 136 -17.92 -3.39 -7.36
CA ILE A 136 -16.68 -4.17 -7.17
C ILE A 136 -16.99 -5.51 -6.46
N ILE A 137 -17.88 -5.51 -5.46
CA ILE A 137 -18.32 -6.74 -4.77
C ILE A 137 -19.11 -7.64 -5.72
N ASP A 138 -20.05 -7.06 -6.48
CA ASP A 138 -20.89 -7.79 -7.42
C ASP A 138 -20.06 -8.47 -8.52
N GLU A 139 -19.08 -7.76 -9.10
CA GLU A 139 -18.14 -8.36 -10.05
C GLU A 139 -17.29 -9.45 -9.41
N ALA A 140 -16.77 -9.22 -8.20
CA ALA A 140 -15.91 -10.20 -7.52
C ALA A 140 -16.66 -11.50 -7.15
N GLU A 141 -17.88 -11.42 -6.61
CA GLU A 141 -18.67 -12.62 -6.34
C GLU A 141 -19.21 -13.28 -7.63
N PHE A 142 -19.51 -12.49 -8.68
CA PHE A 142 -19.87 -13.06 -9.98
C PHE A 142 -18.70 -13.87 -10.57
N ILE A 143 -17.51 -13.29 -10.65
CA ILE A 143 -16.31 -13.97 -11.17
C ILE A 143 -15.96 -15.17 -10.29
N ALA A 144 -15.99 -15.03 -8.97
CA ALA A 144 -15.76 -16.16 -8.06
C ALA A 144 -16.81 -17.28 -8.19
N SER A 145 -18.03 -17.00 -8.65
CA SER A 145 -19.01 -18.05 -8.95
C SER A 145 -18.64 -18.88 -10.18
N GLN A 146 -17.72 -18.39 -11.02
CA GLN A 146 -17.23 -19.05 -12.23
C GLN A 146 -15.86 -19.73 -12.03
N ILE A 147 -14.94 -19.10 -11.28
CA ILE A 147 -13.53 -19.56 -11.13
C ILE A 147 -13.08 -19.84 -9.69
N GLU A 148 -14.00 -19.76 -8.72
CA GLU A 148 -13.73 -19.74 -7.26
C GLU A 148 -12.89 -18.55 -6.76
N TRP A 149 -12.92 -18.34 -5.43
CA TRP A 149 -11.99 -17.46 -4.74
C TRP A 149 -10.61 -18.12 -4.61
N THR A 150 -9.55 -17.41 -5.01
CA THR A 150 -8.16 -17.88 -4.87
C THR A 150 -7.77 -17.85 -3.39
N ARG A 151 -6.96 -18.82 -2.93
CA ARG A 151 -6.57 -18.98 -1.50
C ARG A 151 -5.07 -19.19 -1.28
N ASN A 152 -4.26 -19.08 -2.32
CA ASN A 152 -2.83 -19.41 -2.33
C ASN A 152 -1.95 -18.43 -3.12
N ARG A 153 -2.50 -17.28 -3.55
CA ARG A 153 -1.79 -16.29 -4.40
C ARG A 153 -0.59 -15.66 -3.70
N HIS A 154 -0.74 -15.34 -2.41
CA HIS A 154 0.31 -14.78 -1.57
C HIS A 154 0.96 -15.88 -0.71
N GLY A 155 2.26 -16.08 -0.88
CA GLY A 155 2.91 -17.31 -0.42
C GLY A 155 3.00 -17.52 1.11
N ASN A 156 3.27 -16.46 1.87
CA ASN A 156 3.44 -16.55 3.34
C ASN A 156 2.20 -16.10 4.11
N TYR A 157 1.40 -15.24 3.48
CA TYR A 157 0.24 -14.58 4.06
C TYR A 157 -0.91 -14.64 3.03
N PRO A 158 -1.41 -15.85 2.70
CA PRO A 158 -2.47 -16.01 1.72
C PRO A 158 -3.76 -15.33 2.18
N THR A 159 -4.45 -14.75 1.19
CA THR A 159 -5.77 -14.16 1.31
C THR A 159 -6.77 -14.97 0.48
N THR A 160 -8.04 -14.95 0.89
CA THR A 160 -9.17 -15.38 0.06
C THR A 160 -9.50 -14.21 -0.87
N ASP A 161 -8.96 -14.24 -2.08
CA ASP A 161 -8.89 -13.07 -2.96
C ASP A 161 -9.16 -13.35 -4.44
N LEU A 162 -9.38 -12.27 -5.18
CA LEU A 162 -9.32 -12.21 -6.64
C LEU A 162 -8.40 -11.06 -7.08
N PRO A 163 -7.39 -11.31 -7.93
CA PRO A 163 -6.56 -10.25 -8.51
C PRO A 163 -7.35 -9.42 -9.53
N LEU A 164 -6.99 -8.14 -9.68
CA LEU A 164 -7.68 -7.22 -10.61
C LEU A 164 -7.65 -7.65 -12.08
N VAL A 165 -6.77 -8.57 -12.46
CA VAL A 165 -6.76 -9.19 -13.81
C VAL A 165 -8.06 -9.93 -14.12
N GLU A 166 -8.68 -10.56 -13.11
CA GLU A 166 -9.93 -11.31 -13.25
C GLU A 166 -11.17 -10.40 -13.14
N LEU A 167 -10.98 -9.10 -12.81
CA LEU A 167 -12.05 -8.14 -12.52
C LEU A 167 -12.01 -6.97 -13.53
N PRO A 168 -12.36 -7.21 -14.81
CA PRO A 168 -12.12 -6.25 -15.90
C PRO A 168 -12.85 -4.90 -15.73
N GLN A 169 -14.05 -4.86 -15.15
CA GLN A 169 -14.77 -3.61 -14.92
C GLN A 169 -14.18 -2.83 -13.75
N THR A 170 -13.83 -3.51 -12.66
CA THR A 170 -13.10 -2.94 -11.51
C THR A 170 -11.75 -2.41 -11.95
N LEU A 171 -10.99 -3.15 -12.77
CA LEU A 171 -9.72 -2.70 -13.31
C LEU A 171 -9.89 -1.43 -14.17
N LYS A 172 -10.91 -1.39 -15.03
CA LYS A 172 -11.24 -0.21 -15.84
C LYS A 172 -11.61 1.01 -14.98
N PHE A 173 -12.41 0.81 -13.94
CA PHE A 173 -12.75 1.85 -12.96
C PHE A 173 -11.51 2.36 -12.22
N LEU A 174 -10.67 1.45 -11.71
CA LEU A 174 -9.49 1.78 -10.94
C LEU A 174 -8.41 2.50 -11.76
N LYS A 175 -8.26 2.21 -13.06
CA LYS A 175 -7.39 3.01 -13.95
C LYS A 175 -7.70 4.51 -13.86
N VAL A 176 -8.98 4.88 -13.81
CA VAL A 176 -9.44 6.26 -13.66
C VAL A 176 -9.30 6.74 -12.21
N ALA A 177 -9.77 5.94 -11.25
CA ALA A 177 -9.81 6.33 -9.84
C ALA A 177 -8.43 6.43 -9.19
N LEU A 178 -7.43 5.68 -9.67
CA LEU A 178 -6.04 5.79 -9.20
C LEU A 178 -5.46 7.15 -9.54
N VAL A 179 -5.58 7.61 -10.79
CA VAL A 179 -5.11 8.95 -11.21
C VAL A 179 -5.94 10.06 -10.55
N GLN A 180 -7.27 9.95 -10.56
CA GLN A 180 -8.12 11.04 -10.07
C GLN A 180 -8.18 11.17 -8.54
N ARG A 181 -8.13 10.05 -7.79
CA ARG A 181 -8.45 10.03 -6.35
C ARG A 181 -7.30 9.49 -5.50
N ILE A 182 -6.77 8.30 -5.82
CA ILE A 182 -5.87 7.59 -4.89
C ILE A 182 -4.43 8.15 -4.94
N TYR A 183 -3.83 8.34 -6.12
CA TYR A 183 -2.48 8.91 -6.23
C TYR A 183 -2.38 10.34 -5.67
N PRO A 184 -3.29 11.30 -5.94
CA PRO A 184 -3.25 12.59 -5.26
C PRO A 184 -3.38 12.48 -3.73
N LEU A 185 -4.19 11.55 -3.20
CA LEU A 185 -4.24 11.28 -1.76
C LEU A 185 -2.90 10.79 -1.22
N LEU A 186 -2.32 9.75 -1.82
CA LEU A 186 -1.03 9.18 -1.40
C LEU A 186 0.11 10.21 -1.50
N ARG A 187 0.12 11.06 -2.53
CA ARG A 187 1.07 12.19 -2.63
C ARG A 187 0.90 13.18 -1.49
N SER A 188 -0.33 13.52 -1.12
CA SER A 188 -0.59 14.41 0.02
C SER A 188 -0.17 13.81 1.37
N GLN A 189 -0.29 12.48 1.53
CA GLN A 189 -0.01 11.75 2.77
C GLN A 189 1.48 11.41 2.97
N PHE A 190 2.19 11.07 1.88
CA PHE A 190 3.55 10.51 1.93
C PHE A 190 4.58 11.25 1.10
N GLY A 191 4.21 12.28 0.34
CA GLY A 191 5.07 12.87 -0.69
C GLY A 191 6.43 13.38 -0.20
N MET A 192 6.54 13.75 1.07
CA MET A 192 7.81 14.15 1.69
C MET A 192 8.82 13.00 1.89
N PHE A 193 8.36 11.75 1.88
CA PHE A 193 9.21 10.56 2.00
C PHE A 193 9.56 9.92 0.65
N LEU A 194 9.00 10.44 -0.45
CA LEU A 194 9.18 9.89 -1.79
C LEU A 194 10.18 10.76 -2.58
N PRO A 195 11.15 10.15 -3.31
CA PRO A 195 12.10 10.90 -4.14
C PRO A 195 11.40 11.62 -5.30
N ASP A 196 10.34 11.01 -5.86
CA ASP A 196 9.38 11.70 -6.71
C ASP A 196 7.97 11.19 -6.39
N PRO A 197 7.09 11.99 -5.77
CA PRO A 197 5.72 11.60 -5.45
C PRO A 197 4.87 11.35 -6.71
N ASN A 198 5.27 11.83 -7.88
CA ASN A 198 4.49 11.69 -9.11
C ASN A 198 4.68 10.34 -9.81
N LYS A 199 5.71 9.60 -9.44
CA LYS A 199 6.04 8.27 -9.97
C LYS A 199 5.29 7.14 -9.24
N LEU A 200 4.13 7.38 -8.63
CA LEU A 200 3.38 6.32 -7.95
C LEU A 200 2.75 5.35 -8.97
N ARG A 201 3.00 4.06 -8.78
CA ARG A 201 2.49 2.97 -9.63
C ARG A 201 1.90 1.85 -8.78
N LEU A 202 0.66 1.44 -9.04
CA LEU A 202 0.14 0.17 -8.54
C LEU A 202 1.00 -1.00 -9.08
N ALA A 203 1.49 -1.86 -8.19
CA ALA A 203 2.28 -3.05 -8.50
C ALA A 203 1.44 -4.34 -8.48
N ASP A 204 0.50 -4.41 -7.54
CA ASP A 204 -0.52 -5.44 -7.44
C ASP A 204 -1.78 -4.81 -6.81
N GLY A 205 -2.96 -5.35 -7.14
CA GLY A 205 -4.22 -4.94 -6.56
C GLY A 205 -5.25 -6.05 -6.68
N PHE A 206 -6.09 -6.19 -5.66
CA PHE A 206 -6.96 -7.36 -5.49
C PHE A 206 -8.09 -7.12 -4.50
N VAL A 207 -9.22 -7.78 -4.74
CA VAL A 207 -10.35 -7.81 -3.79
C VAL A 207 -10.16 -8.98 -2.84
N VAL A 208 -10.26 -8.74 -1.54
CA VAL A 208 -10.20 -9.77 -0.48
C VAL A 208 -11.58 -9.92 0.14
N LYS A 209 -12.01 -11.17 0.36
CA LYS A 209 -13.17 -11.51 1.18
C LYS A 209 -12.73 -12.15 2.49
N TYR A 210 -13.20 -11.58 3.60
CA TYR A 210 -13.27 -12.28 4.88
C TYR A 210 -14.71 -12.75 5.11
N ASP A 211 -14.88 -13.97 5.61
CA ASP A 211 -16.17 -14.62 5.83
C ASP A 211 -16.13 -15.32 7.20
N ALA A 212 -16.93 -14.82 8.15
CA ALA A 212 -16.90 -15.28 9.54
C ALA A 212 -17.46 -16.70 9.72
N ASP A 213 -18.24 -17.22 8.78
CA ASP A 213 -18.88 -18.53 8.88
C ASP A 213 -18.11 -19.60 8.12
N GLN A 214 -17.67 -19.30 6.89
CA GLN A 214 -17.19 -20.30 5.92
C GLN A 214 -15.80 -20.03 5.34
N GLY A 215 -15.09 -18.99 5.77
CA GLY A 215 -13.82 -18.61 5.16
C GLY A 215 -12.77 -18.08 6.12
N GLN A 216 -11.85 -17.32 5.53
CA GLN A 216 -10.81 -16.62 6.26
C GLN A 216 -11.40 -15.48 7.08
N LYS A 217 -11.04 -15.38 8.36
CA LYS A 217 -11.57 -14.36 9.28
C LYS A 217 -10.58 -13.24 9.58
N GLU A 218 -9.29 -13.52 9.42
CA GLU A 218 -8.17 -12.65 9.77
C GLU A 218 -6.98 -12.87 8.82
N LEU A 219 -5.98 -11.99 8.89
CA LEU A 219 -4.69 -12.15 8.22
C LEU A 219 -3.56 -11.84 9.21
N LYS A 220 -2.66 -12.81 9.41
CA LYS A 220 -1.58 -12.74 10.41
C LYS A 220 -0.65 -11.52 10.20
N PRO A 221 0.00 -11.00 11.26
CA PRO A 221 0.93 -9.89 11.14
C PRO A 221 2.06 -10.11 10.11
N HIS A 222 2.21 -9.16 9.19
CA HIS A 222 3.15 -9.18 8.08
C HIS A 222 3.60 -7.77 7.67
N ARG A 223 4.44 -7.69 6.63
CA ARG A 223 4.86 -6.47 5.94
C ARG A 223 4.78 -6.74 4.44
N ASP A 224 4.44 -5.73 3.66
CA ASP A 224 4.22 -5.90 2.22
C ASP A 224 5.49 -5.69 1.40
N GLY A 225 5.56 -6.35 0.24
CA GLY A 225 6.66 -6.26 -0.72
C GLY A 225 6.64 -5.00 -1.59
N SER A 226 6.14 -3.88 -1.07
CA SER A 226 5.85 -2.62 -1.79
C SER A 226 6.46 -1.41 -1.06
N VAL A 227 6.22 -0.19 -1.55
CA VAL A 227 6.67 1.07 -0.91
C VAL A 227 5.56 1.62 0.00
N LEU A 228 4.36 1.74 -0.57
CA LEU A 228 3.13 2.07 0.13
C LEU A 228 2.10 0.97 -0.10
N SER A 229 1.21 0.78 0.85
CA SER A 229 0.04 -0.09 0.74
C SER A 229 -1.20 0.68 1.15
N PHE A 230 -2.33 0.33 0.56
CA PHE A 230 -3.63 0.82 1.01
C PHE A 230 -4.68 -0.29 0.97
N ASN A 231 -5.72 -0.14 1.79
CA ASN A 231 -6.97 -0.86 1.59
C ASN A 231 -8.18 0.05 1.72
N ILE A 232 -9.18 -0.21 0.88
CA ILE A 232 -10.48 0.48 0.82
C ILE A 232 -11.54 -0.50 1.31
N ALA A 233 -12.40 -0.08 2.24
CA ALA A 233 -13.53 -0.90 2.68
C ALA A 233 -14.62 -0.88 1.60
N LEU A 234 -15.08 -2.05 1.15
CA LEU A 234 -16.07 -2.15 0.08
C LEU A 234 -17.50 -2.33 0.60
N ASN A 235 -17.69 -2.81 1.83
CA ASN A 235 -19.00 -2.90 2.46
C ASN A 235 -19.03 -2.18 3.83
N PRO A 236 -20.22 -1.73 4.29
CA PRO A 236 -20.36 -0.99 5.54
C PRO A 236 -19.87 -1.78 6.76
N ALA A 237 -19.28 -1.07 7.73
CA ALA A 237 -18.85 -1.66 8.99
C ALA A 237 -20.01 -2.23 9.85
N SER A 238 -21.27 -1.99 9.47
CA SER A 238 -22.45 -2.60 10.08
C SER A 238 -22.78 -4.01 9.58
N GLU A 239 -22.11 -4.51 8.54
CA GLU A 239 -22.35 -5.86 7.98
C GLU A 239 -21.48 -6.96 8.60
N PHE A 240 -20.55 -6.60 9.49
CA PHE A 240 -19.66 -7.54 10.18
C PHE A 240 -19.26 -7.02 11.56
N GLU A 241 -19.03 -7.93 12.51
CA GLU A 241 -18.44 -7.58 13.81
C GLU A 241 -16.92 -7.81 13.82
N GLY A 242 -16.19 -7.03 14.61
CA GLY A 242 -14.73 -7.06 14.66
C GLY A 242 -14.10 -6.23 13.53
N GLY A 243 -13.14 -6.79 12.82
CA GLY A 243 -12.56 -6.23 11.59
C GLY A 243 -11.64 -5.02 11.77
N GLY A 244 -11.16 -4.51 10.63
CA GLY A 244 -10.16 -3.44 10.53
C GLY A 244 -8.76 -3.94 10.14
N THR A 245 -7.78 -3.06 10.20
CA THR A 245 -6.36 -3.39 9.96
C THR A 245 -5.58 -3.10 11.25
N TRP A 246 -5.06 -4.15 11.89
CA TRP A 246 -4.26 -4.03 13.11
C TRP A 246 -2.84 -3.61 12.77
N PHE A 247 -2.29 -2.64 13.51
CA PHE A 247 -0.92 -2.15 13.36
C PHE A 247 -0.15 -2.30 14.67
N ALA A 248 1.01 -2.95 14.63
CA ALA A 248 1.81 -3.23 15.82
C ALA A 248 2.23 -1.96 16.58
N SER A 249 2.50 -0.86 15.87
CA SER A 249 2.89 0.42 16.48
C SER A 249 1.75 1.13 17.23
N LEU A 250 0.50 0.71 17.03
CA LEU A 250 -0.67 1.22 17.76
C LEU A 250 -1.23 0.19 18.76
N ASP A 251 -0.80 -1.06 18.66
CA ASP A 251 -1.43 -2.25 19.26
C ASP A 251 -2.97 -2.29 19.09
N ALA A 252 -3.46 -1.78 17.96
CA ALA A 252 -4.87 -1.54 17.73
C ALA A 252 -5.27 -1.72 16.27
N ALA A 253 -6.53 -2.08 16.05
CA ALA A 253 -7.16 -2.13 14.74
C ALA A 253 -7.67 -0.75 14.32
N VAL A 254 -7.12 -0.21 13.23
CA VAL A 254 -7.69 0.95 12.54
C VAL A 254 -8.91 0.48 11.75
N LYS A 255 -10.06 1.09 12.04
CA LYS A 255 -11.31 0.88 11.31
C LYS A 255 -11.59 2.05 10.37
N ILE A 256 -12.10 1.67 9.20
CA ILE A 256 -12.57 2.50 8.10
C ILE A 256 -13.95 1.97 7.69
N ASP A 257 -14.84 2.86 7.28
CA ASP A 257 -16.19 2.50 6.80
C ASP A 257 -16.26 2.47 5.26
N GLN A 258 -17.39 2.06 4.68
CA GLN A 258 -17.52 1.85 3.23
C GLN A 258 -17.02 3.04 2.41
N GLY A 259 -16.12 2.76 1.46
CA GLY A 259 -15.52 3.74 0.57
C GLY A 259 -14.36 4.54 1.17
N GLU A 260 -14.14 4.50 2.48
CA GLU A 260 -12.95 5.07 3.12
C GLU A 260 -11.70 4.21 2.84
N ILE A 261 -10.53 4.82 2.98
CA ILE A 261 -9.23 4.21 2.72
C ILE A 261 -8.33 4.35 3.95
N VAL A 262 -7.60 3.29 4.28
CA VAL A 262 -6.43 3.33 5.16
C VAL A 262 -5.18 3.10 4.32
N SER A 263 -4.23 4.02 4.43
CA SER A 263 -3.00 4.05 3.64
C SER A 263 -1.79 4.04 4.58
N HIS A 264 -0.77 3.26 4.26
CA HIS A 264 0.41 3.12 5.12
C HIS A 264 1.70 2.84 4.35
N SER A 265 2.82 3.05 5.02
CA SER A 265 4.09 2.43 4.60
C SER A 265 3.95 0.91 4.67
N SER A 266 4.30 0.24 3.58
CA SER A 266 4.32 -1.22 3.44
C SER A 266 5.22 -1.91 4.48
N ALA A 267 6.22 -1.18 4.98
CA ALA A 267 7.13 -1.65 6.00
C ALA A 267 6.50 -1.71 7.40
N LEU A 268 5.33 -1.14 7.66
CA LEU A 268 4.68 -1.28 8.97
C LEU A 268 4.21 -2.72 9.20
N LEU A 269 4.50 -3.26 10.39
CA LEU A 269 4.01 -4.58 10.79
C LEU A 269 2.51 -4.49 11.08
N HIS A 270 1.71 -5.15 10.26
CA HIS A 270 0.26 -5.01 10.27
C HIS A 270 -0.45 -6.31 9.89
N GLY A 271 -1.76 -6.42 10.13
CA GLY A 271 -2.55 -7.61 9.79
C GLY A 271 -4.04 -7.31 9.67
N GLY A 272 -4.78 -8.21 9.02
CA GLY A 272 -6.24 -8.14 8.95
C GLY A 272 -6.84 -8.55 10.29
N HIS A 273 -7.42 -7.60 11.03
CA HIS A 273 -8.00 -7.89 12.34
C HIS A 273 -9.27 -8.74 12.18
N GLY A 274 -9.44 -9.74 13.05
CA GLY A 274 -10.45 -10.78 12.91
C GLY A 274 -11.89 -10.26 12.90
N ILE A 275 -12.73 -10.83 12.04
CA ILE A 275 -14.20 -10.69 12.12
C ILE A 275 -14.83 -11.87 12.88
N THR A 276 -15.88 -11.58 13.65
CA THR A 276 -16.63 -12.58 14.46
C THR A 276 -17.98 -12.94 13.88
N SER A 277 -18.55 -12.11 13.01
CA SER A 277 -19.80 -12.36 12.30
C SER A 277 -19.81 -11.64 10.95
N GLY A 278 -20.67 -12.08 10.03
CA GLY A 278 -20.86 -11.44 8.73
C GLY A 278 -19.70 -11.63 7.75
N LYS A 279 -19.62 -10.73 6.77
CA LYS A 279 -18.61 -10.74 5.70
C LYS A 279 -18.00 -9.36 5.55
N ARG A 280 -16.70 -9.30 5.29
CA ARG A 280 -15.95 -8.06 5.08
C ARG A 280 -15.22 -8.12 3.75
N TYR A 281 -15.48 -7.15 2.89
CA TYR A 281 -14.83 -6.99 1.60
C TYR A 281 -13.90 -5.78 1.64
N ILE A 282 -12.67 -5.95 1.15
CA ILE A 282 -11.72 -4.85 0.96
C ILE A 282 -11.07 -4.94 -0.41
N LEU A 283 -10.81 -3.79 -1.04
CA LEU A 283 -9.88 -3.68 -2.16
C LEU A 283 -8.50 -3.32 -1.59
N VAL A 284 -7.49 -4.14 -1.85
CA VAL A 284 -6.09 -3.89 -1.47
C VAL A 284 -5.32 -3.40 -2.69
N GLY A 285 -4.41 -2.44 -2.47
CA GLY A 285 -3.47 -1.99 -3.48
C GLY A 285 -2.06 -1.85 -2.92
N PHE A 286 -1.10 -2.51 -3.57
CA PHE A 286 0.33 -2.38 -3.31
C PHE A 286 0.93 -1.41 -4.31
N VAL A 287 1.59 -0.36 -3.81
CA VAL A 287 2.10 0.75 -4.62
C VAL A 287 3.62 0.83 -4.51
N ILE A 288 4.26 0.96 -5.66
CA ILE A 288 5.70 1.19 -5.82
C ILE A 288 5.95 2.54 -6.50
N LEU A 289 7.22 2.88 -6.69
CA LEU A 289 7.60 3.95 -7.60
C LEU A 289 7.92 3.38 -8.99
N GLU A 290 7.73 4.17 -10.04
CA GLU A 290 8.30 3.86 -11.35
C GLU A 290 9.81 3.66 -11.23
N GLU A 291 10.37 2.80 -12.10
CA GLU A 291 11.78 2.36 -12.07
C GLU A 291 12.18 1.56 -10.80
N TYR A 292 11.35 1.49 -9.75
CA TYR A 292 11.60 0.62 -8.60
C TYR A 292 11.40 -0.85 -8.97
N ALA A 293 12.51 -1.56 -9.17
CA ALA A 293 12.52 -3.00 -9.38
C ALA A 293 12.66 -3.75 -8.03
N PRO A 294 11.62 -4.44 -7.53
CA PRO A 294 11.69 -5.21 -6.28
C PRO A 294 12.43 -6.54 -6.50
N PHE A 295 13.73 -6.48 -6.82
CA PHE A 295 14.55 -7.66 -7.14
C PHE A 295 14.55 -8.71 -6.02
N SER A 296 14.50 -8.30 -4.75
CA SER A 296 14.36 -9.20 -3.60
C SER A 296 13.10 -10.09 -3.70
N MET A 297 11.95 -9.50 -4.04
CA MET A 297 10.70 -10.25 -4.27
C MET A 297 10.78 -11.12 -5.52
N ARG A 298 11.42 -10.65 -6.60
CA ARG A 298 11.61 -11.44 -7.83
C ARG A 298 12.44 -12.70 -7.56
N PHE A 299 13.58 -12.56 -6.86
CA PHE A 299 14.42 -13.69 -6.48
C PHE A 299 13.72 -14.64 -5.50
N TYR A 300 13.00 -14.09 -4.50
CA TYR A 300 12.20 -14.92 -3.59
C TYR A 300 11.17 -15.78 -4.33
N ASN A 301 10.42 -15.18 -5.27
CA ASN A 301 9.43 -15.90 -6.07
C ASN A 301 10.07 -16.94 -7.01
N GLN A 302 11.24 -16.66 -7.58
CA GLN A 302 11.99 -17.63 -8.40
C GLN A 302 12.48 -18.83 -7.59
N VAL A 303 12.95 -18.63 -6.36
CA VAL A 303 13.42 -19.72 -5.49
C VAL A 303 12.26 -20.53 -4.90
N ARG A 304 11.12 -19.88 -4.63
CA ARG A 304 9.93 -20.56 -4.06
C ARG A 304 9.20 -21.48 -5.05
N ASN A 305 9.35 -21.23 -6.35
CA ASN A 305 8.69 -22.02 -7.40
C ASN A 305 9.56 -23.18 -7.93
N LEU A 306 10.60 -23.56 -7.17
CA LEU A 306 11.45 -24.74 -7.37
C LEU A 306 11.11 -25.83 -6.33
#